data_AF-C9J1X8-F1
#
_entry.id   AF-C9J1X8-F1
#
_cell.length_a   1.000
_cell.length_b   1.000
_cell.length_c   1.000
_cell.angle_alpha   90.00
_cell.angle_beta   90.00
_cell.angle_gamma   90.00
#
_symmetry.space_group_name_H-M   'P 1'
#
loop_
_entity.id
_entity.type
_entity.pdbx_description
1 polymer ?
#
loop_
_entity_poly.entity_id
_entity_poly.type
_entity_poly.pdbx_seq_one_letter_code
_entity_poly.pdbx_strand_id
1 'polypeptide(L)'
;MIWEYNVVIIVMACREFEMGRKKCERYWPLYGEDPITFAPFKISCEDEQARTDYFIRTLLLEFQNESRRLYQFHYVNWPDHDVPSS
;
A
#
# COMPACT_ATOMS: atom_id res chain seq x y z
N MET A 1 6.51 -0.25 -13.87
CA MET A 1 5.39 0.61 -13.42
C MET A 1 5.76 1.59 -12.30
N ILE A 2 5.60 1.28 -11.00
CA ILE A 2 5.77 2.28 -9.92
C ILE A 2 7.14 2.98 -9.97
N TRP A 3 8.22 2.20 -10.08
CA TRP A 3 9.58 2.72 -10.23
C TRP A 3 9.76 3.54 -11.53
N GLU A 4 9.47 2.91 -12.65
CA GLU A 4 9.66 3.44 -14.02
C GLU A 4 8.97 4.79 -14.25
N TYR A 5 7.75 4.94 -13.75
CA TYR A 5 6.95 6.16 -13.92
C TYR A 5 7.11 7.15 -12.75
N ASN A 6 8.07 6.93 -11.85
CA ASN A 6 8.31 7.78 -10.68
C ASN A 6 7.04 8.04 -9.86
N VAL A 7 6.22 7.01 -9.67
CA VAL A 7 4.98 7.12 -8.88
C VAL A 7 5.35 7.34 -7.42
N VAL A 8 4.85 8.43 -6.83
CA VAL A 8 5.10 8.80 -5.43
C VAL A 8 3.89 8.47 -4.54
N ILE A 9 2.69 8.39 -5.11
CA ILE A 9 1.44 8.16 -4.37
C ILE A 9 0.71 6.97 -4.96
N ILE A 10 0.31 6.04 -4.10
CA ILE A 10 -0.58 4.91 -4.43
C ILE A 10 -1.86 5.09 -3.63
N VAL A 11 -3.02 5.00 -4.30
CA VAL A 11 -4.32 4.95 -3.63
C VAL A 11 -4.90 3.56 -3.81
N MET A 12 -5.11 2.85 -2.71
CA MET A 12 -5.76 1.55 -2.67
C MET A 12 -7.16 1.72 -2.09
N ALA A 13 -8.18 1.38 -2.88
CA ALA A 13 -9.59 1.63 -2.56
C ALA A 13 -10.39 0.33 -2.35
N CYS A 14 -9.73 -0.75 -1.95
CA CYS A 14 -10.34 -2.03 -1.61
C CYS A 14 -9.53 -2.70 -0.50
N ARG A 15 -10.16 -3.61 0.25
CA ARG A 15 -9.42 -4.47 1.19
C ARG A 15 -8.73 -5.61 0.43
N GLU A 16 -7.76 -6.28 1.05
CA GLU A 16 -7.18 -7.51 0.49
C GLU A 16 -8.26 -8.59 0.27
N PHE A 17 -9.21 -8.68 1.20
CA PHE A 17 -10.37 -9.57 1.15
C PHE A 17 -11.66 -8.81 1.45
N GLU A 18 -12.68 -9.06 0.64
CA GLU A 18 -14.05 -8.55 0.80
C GLU A 18 -15.02 -9.72 0.67
N MET A 19 -15.87 -9.91 1.68
CA MET A 19 -16.80 -11.06 1.77
C MET A 19 -16.15 -12.43 1.51
N GLY A 20 -14.94 -12.64 2.04
CA GLY A 20 -14.18 -13.89 1.87
C GLY A 20 -13.57 -14.09 0.48
N ARG A 21 -13.71 -13.13 -0.44
CA ARG A 21 -13.08 -13.15 -1.76
C ARG A 21 -11.85 -12.25 -1.77
N LYS A 22 -10.76 -12.77 -2.32
CA LYS A 22 -9.52 -11.99 -2.51
C LYS A 22 -9.73 -10.94 -3.60
N LYS A 23 -9.41 -9.69 -3.30
CA LYS A 23 -9.50 -8.54 -4.22
C LYS A 23 -8.14 -8.00 -4.62
N CYS A 24 -7.15 -8.09 -3.73
CA CYS A 24 -5.81 -7.61 -4.00
C CYS A 24 -4.76 -8.54 -3.39
N GLU A 25 -3.66 -8.74 -4.10
CA GLU A 25 -2.44 -9.32 -3.52
C GLU A 25 -1.72 -8.24 -2.70
N ARG A 26 -1.19 -8.61 -1.54
CA ARG A 26 -0.45 -7.68 -0.70
C ARG A 26 0.94 -7.42 -1.30
N TYR A 27 1.14 -6.21 -1.82
CA TYR A 27 2.40 -5.76 -2.43
C TYR A 27 3.23 -4.84 -1.52
N TRP A 28 2.84 -4.69 -0.25
CA TRP A 28 3.54 -3.90 0.77
C TRP A 28 3.73 -4.73 2.05
N PRO A 29 4.80 -4.52 2.82
CA PRO A 29 4.94 -5.11 4.16
C PRO A 29 4.10 -4.32 5.17
N LEU A 30 3.62 -4.97 6.24
CA LEU A 30 3.03 -4.22 7.36
C LEU A 30 4.11 -3.48 8.16
N TYR A 31 3.71 -2.46 8.92
CA TYR A 31 4.63 -1.77 9.80
C TYR A 31 5.21 -2.73 10.85
N GLY A 32 6.53 -2.73 10.98
CA GLY A 32 7.27 -3.64 11.89
C GLY A 32 7.52 -5.05 11.34
N GLU A 33 6.98 -5.41 10.16
CA GLU A 33 7.37 -6.64 9.46
C GLU A 33 8.70 -6.47 8.72
N ASP A 34 9.35 -7.61 8.43
CA ASP A 34 10.53 -7.63 7.57
C ASP A 34 10.21 -7.09 6.17
N PRO A 35 11.18 -6.46 5.49
CA PRO A 35 11.01 -6.01 4.11
C PRO A 35 10.64 -7.16 3.18
N ILE A 36 9.70 -6.92 2.27
CA ILE A 36 9.34 -7.88 1.23
C ILE A 36 10.14 -7.59 -0.05
N THR A 37 10.44 -8.65 -0.80
CA THR A 37 11.21 -8.55 -2.04
C THR A 37 10.40 -9.11 -3.21
N PHE A 38 10.26 -8.31 -4.27
CA PHE A 38 9.71 -8.71 -5.54
C PHE A 38 10.77 -8.58 -6.63
N ALA A 39 11.39 -9.71 -6.97
CA ALA A 39 12.49 -9.76 -7.91
C ALA A 39 13.61 -8.74 -7.54
N PRO A 40 13.95 -7.68 -8.29
CA PRO A 40 15.01 -6.77 -7.87
C PRO A 40 14.54 -5.66 -6.92
N PHE A 41 13.24 -5.59 -6.60
CA PHE A 41 12.66 -4.55 -5.77
C PHE A 41 12.54 -5.02 -4.33
N LYS A 42 13.05 -4.22 -3.39
CA LYS A 42 12.84 -4.43 -1.96
C LYS A 42 11.97 -3.31 -1.42
N ILE A 43 10.95 -3.65 -0.65
CA ILE A 43 10.01 -2.70 -0.06
C ILE A 43 10.00 -2.87 1.45
N SER A 44 10.17 -1.78 2.20
CA SER A 44 9.95 -1.72 3.64
C SER A 44 8.89 -0.67 4.00
N CYS A 45 8.28 -0.81 5.18
CA CYS A 45 7.34 0.17 5.73
C CYS A 45 8.03 0.95 6.84
N GLU A 46 8.33 2.24 6.60
CA GLU A 46 9.01 3.12 7.55
C GLU A 46 8.06 3.68 8.61
N ASP A 47 6.79 3.91 8.25
CA ASP A 47 5.77 4.50 9.12
C ASP A 47 4.36 4.08 8.64
N GLU A 48 3.43 3.93 9.60
CA GLU A 48 2.01 3.71 9.33
C GLU A 48 1.16 4.61 10.24
N GLN A 49 0.32 5.42 9.61
CA GLN A 49 -0.60 6.31 10.29
C GLN A 49 -2.02 5.82 10.06
N ALA A 50 -2.64 5.34 11.14
CA ALA A 50 -4.07 5.04 11.14
C ALA A 50 -4.89 6.34 11.16
N ARG A 51 -5.93 6.38 10.34
CA ARG A 51 -7.03 7.35 10.38
C ARG A 51 -8.35 6.57 10.50
N THR A 52 -9.46 7.28 10.62
CA THR A 52 -10.78 6.67 10.79
C THR A 52 -11.12 5.69 9.67
N ASP A 53 -10.90 6.08 8.40
CA ASP A 53 -11.37 5.31 7.25
C ASP A 53 -10.25 4.76 6.36
N TYR A 54 -9.01 5.16 6.61
CA TYR A 54 -7.86 4.78 5.81
C TYR A 54 -6.56 4.73 6.62
N PHE A 55 -5.57 4.06 6.06
CA PHE A 55 -4.19 4.08 6.52
C PHE A 55 -3.33 4.89 5.55
N ILE A 56 -2.34 5.61 6.08
CA ILE A 56 -1.26 6.19 5.28
C ILE A 56 0.01 5.43 5.63
N ARG A 57 0.66 4.81 4.65
CA ARG A 57 1.96 4.16 4.81
C ARG A 57 3.04 4.93 4.10
N THR A 58 4.15 5.17 4.80
CA THR A 58 5.39 5.60 4.18
C THR A 58 6.20 4.36 3.85
N LEU A 59 6.32 4.05 2.57
CA LEU A 59 7.04 2.89 2.08
C LEU A 59 8.37 3.33 1.46
N LEU A 60 9.43 2.56 1.69
CA LEU A 60 10.72 2.74 1.05
C LEU A 60 10.89 1.65 -0.01
N LEU A 61 11.02 2.05 -1.27
CA LEU A 61 11.28 1.16 -2.41
C LEU A 61 12.74 1.29 -2.82
N GLU A 62 13.46 0.17 -2.79
CA GLU A 62 14.87 0.08 -3.13
C GLU A 62 15.05 -0.72 -4.43
N PHE A 63 15.85 -0.19 -5.36
CA PHE A 63 16.24 -0.85 -6.62
C PHE A 63 17.57 -0.28 -7.11
N GLN A 64 18.53 -1.13 -7.47
CA GLN A 64 19.83 -0.74 -8.04
C GLN A 64 20.55 0.38 -7.27
N ASN A 65 20.67 0.23 -5.94
CA ASN A 65 21.32 1.19 -5.04
C ASN A 65 20.65 2.57 -4.94
N GLU A 66 19.48 2.74 -5.56
CA GLU A 66 18.59 3.88 -5.34
C GLU A 66 17.46 3.51 -4.40
N SER A 67 17.02 4.47 -3.59
CA SER A 67 15.87 4.34 -2.71
C SER A 67 14.89 5.49 -2.96
N ARG A 68 13.60 5.17 -3.04
CA ARG A 68 12.52 6.13 -3.27
C ARG A 68 11.44 5.93 -2.22
N ARG A 69 10.99 7.03 -1.60
CA ARG A 69 9.83 7.01 -0.72
C ARG A 69 8.56 7.13 -1.53
N LEU A 70 7.58 6.32 -1.16
CA LEU A 70 6.24 6.35 -1.73
C LEU A 70 5.20 6.26 -0.61
N TYR A 71 4.06 6.90 -0.85
CA TYR A 71 2.97 7.01 0.11
C TYR A 71 1.79 6.19 -0.38
N GLN A 72 1.39 5.19 0.40
CA GLN A 72 0.19 4.41 0.12
C GLN A 72 -0.95 4.90 1.01
N PHE A 73 -2.01 5.41 0.39
CA PHE A 73 -3.29 5.69 1.04
C PHE A 73 -4.21 4.50 0.82
N HIS A 74 -4.50 3.77 1.88
CA HIS A 74 -5.32 2.57 1.81
C HIS A 74 -6.66 2.81 2.49
N TYR A 75 -7.67 3.11 1.69
CA TYR A 75 -9.04 3.28 2.13
C TYR A 75 -9.68 1.92 2.38
N VAL A 76 -10.04 1.65 3.63
CA VAL A 76 -10.50 0.34 4.09
C VAL A 76 -11.98 0.33 4.48
N ASN A 77 -12.65 1.48 4.43
CA ASN A 77 -14.05 1.63 4.85
C ASN A 77 -15.01 1.84 3.67
N TRP A 78 -14.67 1.35 2.47
CA TRP A 78 -15.59 1.40 1.33
C TRP A 78 -16.71 0.37 1.52
N PRO A 79 -18.00 0.77 1.50
CA PRO A 79 -19.11 -0.16 1.65
C PRO A 79 -19.26 -1.04 0.40
N ASP A 80 -19.45 -2.35 0.56
CA ASP A 80 -19.58 -3.30 -0.56
C ASP A 80 -20.85 -3.08 -1.41
N HIS A 81 -21.92 -2.52 -0.84
CA HIS A 81 -23.22 -2.35 -1.48
C HIS A 81 -23.74 -0.90 -1.47
N ASP A 82 -22.95 0.04 -0.96
CA ASP A 82 -23.30 1.46 -0.90
C ASP A 82 -22.12 2.31 -1.35
N VAL A 83 -22.40 3.55 -1.74
CA VAL A 83 -21.35 4.55 -1.93
C VAL A 83 -21.00 5.17 -0.58
N PRO A 84 -19.73 5.54 -0.33
CA PRO A 84 -19.38 6.36 0.83
C PRO A 84 -20.25 7.63 0.85
N SER A 85 -20.63 8.10 2.04
CA SER A 85 -21.41 9.33 2.18
C SER A 85 -20.63 10.61 1.86
N SER A 86 -19.34 10.50 1.56
CA SER A 86 -18.41 11.59 1.23
C SER A 86 -17.24 11.10 0.39
#